data_AF-A0A1M7YPT5-F1
#
_entry.id   AF-A0A1M7YPT5-F1
#
_cell.length_a   1.000
_cell.length_b   1.000
_cell.length_c   1.000
_cell.angle_alpha   90.00
_cell.angle_beta   90.00
_cell.angle_gamma   90.00
#
_symmetry.space_group_name_H-M   'P 1'
#
loop_
_entity.id
_entity.type
_entity.pdbx_description
1 polymer ?
#
loop_
_entity_poly.entity_id
_entity_poly.type
_entity_poly.pdbx_seq_one_letter_code
_entity_poly.pdbx_strand_id
1 'polypeptide(L)' 'MKTSLDHLPERKQHELAQISTILRDTLDDYLVGKPGTKREFKIHKIILFGSNAKGGWVSDIPNGYVSDYDILVIVNAH' A
#
# COMPACT_ATOMS: atom_id res chain seq x y z
N MET A 1 4.53 11.93 -10.82
CA MET A 1 4.20 11.18 -9.58
C MET A 1 5.47 11.16 -8.75
N LYS A 2 5.44 11.59 -7.47
CA LYS A 2 6.60 11.37 -6.59
C LYS A 2 6.71 9.87 -6.34
N THR A 3 7.90 9.31 -6.50
CA THR A 3 8.19 7.88 -6.25
C THR A 3 8.87 7.65 -4.90
N SER A 4 9.37 8.72 -4.28
CA SER A 4 10.01 8.68 -2.96
C SER A 4 9.00 8.98 -1.84
N LEU A 5 9.20 8.32 -0.71
CA LEU A 5 8.48 8.50 0.54
C LEU A 5 9.25 9.34 1.56
N ASP A 6 10.36 10.00 1.17
CA ASP A 6 11.28 10.70 2.10
C ASP A 6 10.63 11.87 2.85
N HIS A 7 9.47 12.33 2.39
CA HIS A 7 8.67 13.34 3.06
C HIS A 7 7.88 12.81 4.26
N LEU A 8 7.84 11.49 4.45
CA LEU A 8 7.23 10.83 5.59
C LEU A 8 8.29 10.48 6.65
N PRO A 9 7.92 10.48 7.95
CA PRO A 9 8.77 9.92 8.99
C PRO A 9 9.15 8.46 8.70
N GLU A 10 10.36 8.05 9.08
CA GLU A 10 10.92 6.71 8.83
C GLU A 10 9.96 5.58 9.24
N ARG A 11 9.32 5.71 10.41
CA ARG A 11 8.32 4.75 10.88
C ARG A 11 7.19 4.54 9.88
N LYS A 12 6.65 5.61 9.28
CA LYS A 12 5.56 5.52 8.30
C LYS A 12 6.05 4.91 6.98
N GLN A 13 7.29 5.20 6.58
CA GLN A 13 7.91 4.55 5.42
C GLN A 13 8.02 3.03 5.64
N HIS A 14 8.44 2.61 6.84
CA HIS A 14 8.49 1.19 7.22
C HIS A 14 7.10 0.54 7.22
N GLU A 15 6.10 1.20 7.82
CA GLU A 15 4.70 0.73 7.81
C GLU A 15 4.18 0.55 6.37
N LEU A 16 4.45 1.49 5.47
CA LEU A 16 4.07 1.40 4.06
C LEU A 16 4.81 0.28 3.31
N ALA A 17 6.08 0.04 3.63
CA ALA A 17 6.83 -1.10 3.11
C ALA A 17 6.20 -2.41 3.56
N GLN A 18 5.83 -2.53 4.84
CA GLN A 18 5.13 -3.71 5.38
C GLN A 18 3.77 -3.92 4.71
N ILE A 19 2.97 -2.87 4.55
CA ILE A 19 1.68 -2.94 3.83
C ILE A 19 1.90 -3.44 2.40
N SER A 20 2.89 -2.89 1.69
CA SER A 20 3.21 -3.33 0.33
C SER A 20 3.61 -4.80 0.28
N THR A 21 4.39 -5.29 1.24
CA THR A 21 4.79 -6.70 1.33
C THR A 21 3.57 -7.58 1.56
N ILE A 22 2.76 -7.27 2.58
CA ILE A 22 1.55 -8.03 2.91
C ILE A 22 0.60 -8.14 1.70
N LEU A 23 0.37 -7.04 0.97
CA LEU A 23 -0.49 -7.05 -0.22
C LEU A 23 0.03 -7.99 -1.32
N ARG A 24 1.35 -8.05 -1.51
CA ARG A 24 1.98 -8.91 -2.52
C ARG A 24 1.94 -10.37 -2.09
N ASP A 25 2.36 -10.65 -0.86
CA ASP A 25 2.40 -12.00 -0.30
C ASP A 25 0.99 -12.61 -0.26
N THR A 26 -0.01 -11.82 0.17
CA THR A 26 -1.41 -12.27 0.21
C THR A 26 -1.93 -12.62 -1.19
N LEU A 27 -1.54 -11.86 -2.21
CA LEU A 27 -1.91 -12.19 -3.60
C LEU A 27 -1.19 -13.46 -4.05
N ASP A 28 0.10 -13.59 -3.79
CA ASP A 28 0.88 -14.77 -4.17
C ASP A 28 0.31 -16.04 -3.52
N ASP A 29 -0.03 -15.98 -2.24
CA ASP A 29 -0.68 -17.06 -1.48
C ASP A 29 -2.05 -17.40 -2.08
N TYR A 30 -2.86 -16.38 -2.42
CA TYR A 30 -4.17 -16.59 -3.05
C TYR A 30 -4.07 -17.29 -4.42
N LEU A 31 -2.94 -17.16 -5.11
CA LEU A 31 -2.67 -17.77 -6.42
C LEU A 31 -2.08 -19.18 -6.33
N VAL A 32 -1.64 -19.61 -5.14
CA VAL A 32 -1.16 -20.99 -4.94
C VAL A 32 -2.27 -21.99 -5.30
N GLY A 33 -1.95 -22.96 -6.15
CA GLY A 33 -2.87 -24.03 -6.55
C GLY A 33 -3.93 -23.64 -7.60
N LYS A 34 -3.91 -22.41 -8.13
CA LYS A 34 -4.81 -22.00 -9.21
C LYS A 34 -4.09 -22.05 -10.56
N PRO A 35 -4.36 -23.05 -11.43
CA PRO A 35 -3.72 -23.13 -12.74
C PRO A 35 -4.16 -21.96 -13.64
N GLY A 36 -3.22 -21.39 -14.41
CA GLY A 36 -3.47 -20.29 -15.37
C GLY A 36 -3.46 -18.87 -14.80
N THR A 37 -3.75 -18.67 -13.51
CA THR A 37 -4.05 -17.34 -12.92
C THR A 37 -2.83 -16.51 -12.52
N LYS A 38 -1.64 -17.09 -12.38
CA LYS A 38 -0.42 -16.30 -12.09
C LYS A 38 -0.06 -15.31 -13.20
N ARG A 39 -0.53 -15.52 -14.45
CA ARG A 39 -0.41 -14.52 -15.51
C ARG A 39 -1.49 -13.45 -15.43
N GLU A 40 -2.68 -13.79 -14.93
CA GLU A 40 -3.87 -12.95 -14.95
C GLU A 40 -4.00 -12.01 -13.74
N PHE A 41 -3.28 -12.27 -12.64
CA PHE A 41 -3.34 -11.47 -11.42
C PHE A 41 -1.93 -11.08 -10.92
N LYS A 42 -1.50 -9.87 -11.28
CA LYS A 42 -0.21 -9.25 -10.95
C LYS A 42 -0.44 -7.82 -10.50
N ILE A 43 0.13 -7.45 -9.34
CA ILE A 43 0.18 -6.04 -8.90
C ILE A 43 1.18 -5.27 -9.77
N HIS A 44 0.67 -4.31 -10.54
CA HIS A 44 1.47 -3.38 -11.32
C HIS A 44 1.95 -2.18 -10.50
N LYS A 45 1.05 -1.61 -9.69
CA LYS A 45 1.35 -0.43 -8.88
C LYS A 45 0.65 -0.52 -7.54
N ILE A 46 1.33 -0.03 -6.51
CA ILE A 46 0.76 0.28 -5.20
C ILE A 46 1.00 1.77 -5.02
N ILE A 47 -0.07 2.52 -4.80
CA ILE A 47 -0.05 3.98 -4.82
C ILE A 47 -0.61 4.47 -3.50
N LEU A 48 0.23 5.19 -2.73
CA LEU A 48 -0.23 5.99 -1.61
C LEU A 48 -0.91 7.26 -2.13
N PHE A 49 -2.12 7.52 -1.67
CA PHE A 49 -2.81 8.79 -1.89
C PHE A 49 -3.28 9.39 -0.56
N GLY A 50 -4.14 10.41 -0.63
CA GLY A 50 -4.72 11.02 0.57
C GLY A 50 -3.74 11.84 1.42
N SER A 51 -4.04 11.92 2.71
CA SER A 51 -3.38 12.84 3.67
C SER A 51 -1.90 12.50 3.87
N ASN A 52 -1.58 11.20 3.98
CA ASN A 52 -0.21 10.71 4.13
C ASN A 52 0.63 11.03 2.87
N ALA A 53 0.08 10.93 1.65
CA ALA A 53 0.82 11.30 0.43
C ALA A 53 1.08 12.81 0.29
N LYS A 54 0.21 13.65 0.88
CA LYS A 54 0.25 15.12 0.72
C LYS A 54 0.93 15.84 1.89
N GLY A 55 1.28 15.11 2.96
CA GLY A 55 1.86 15.69 4.18
C GLY A 55 0.85 16.35 5.12
N GLY A 56 -0.46 16.12 4.92
CA GLY A 56 -1.54 16.67 5.74
C GLY A 56 -2.15 15.66 6.72
N TRP A 57 -1.45 14.57 7.00
CA TRP A 57 -1.89 13.55 7.95
C TRP A 57 -1.76 14.05 9.39
N VAL A 58 -2.61 13.54 10.28
CA VAL A 58 -2.69 13.93 11.69
C VAL A 58 -2.52 12.70 12.57
N SER A 59 -1.87 12.88 13.72
CA SER A 59 -1.82 11.90 14.80
C SER A 59 -2.14 12.59 16.12
N ASP A 60 -3.42 12.61 16.46
CA ASP A 60 -3.98 13.16 17.67
C ASP A 60 -4.58 12.03 18.52
N ILE A 61 -3.67 11.27 19.14
CA ILE A 61 -4.00 10.10 19.96
C ILE A 61 -4.95 10.47 21.13
N PRO A 62 -4.75 11.59 21.86
CA PRO A 62 -5.67 11.98 22.93
C PRO A 62 -7.12 12.14 22.48
N ASN A 63 -7.36 12.68 21.28
CA ASN A 63 -8.70 12.87 20.74
C ASN A 63 -9.16 11.68 19.86
N GLY A 64 -8.39 10.59 19.83
CA GLY A 64 -8.70 9.39 19.05
C GLY A 64 -8.65 9.58 17.53
N TYR A 65 -8.02 10.65 17.05
CA TYR A 65 -7.98 10.99 15.64
C TYR A 65 -6.59 10.70 15.06
N VAL A 66 -6.48 9.63 14.28
CA VAL A 66 -5.26 9.27 13.56
C VAL A 66 -5.60 9.04 12.10
N SER A 67 -4.88 9.72 11.20
CA SER A 67 -5.07 9.52 9.77
C SER A 67 -4.68 8.10 9.36
N ASP A 68 -5.56 7.50 8.58
CA ASP A 68 -5.40 6.22 7.92
C ASP A 68 -4.54 6.32 6.65
N TYR A 69 -4.20 5.15 6.09
CA TYR A 69 -3.48 5.04 4.84
C TYR A 69 -4.44 4.76 3.69
N ASP A 70 -4.53 5.71 2.76
CA ASP A 70 -5.25 5.55 1.51
C ASP A 70 -4.36 4.87 0.46
N ILE A 71 -4.65 3.61 0.11
CA ILE A 71 -3.84 2.81 -0.82
C ILE A 71 -4.67 2.37 -2.03
N LEU A 72 -4.22 2.73 -3.23
CA LEU A 72 -4.75 2.21 -4.49
C LEU A 72 -3.81 1.13 -5.04
N VAL A 73 -4.35 -0.06 -5.28
CA VAL A 73 -3.63 -1.16 -5.93
C VAL A 73 -4.13 -1.31 -7.36
N ILE A 74 -3.22 -1.23 -8.32
CA ILE A 74 -3.52 -1.47 -9.74
C ILE A 74 -3.01 -2.86 -10.10
N VAL A 75 -3.92 -3.72 -10.55
CA VAL A 75 -3.64 -5.07 -11.06
C VAL A 75 -3.88 -5.13 -12.58
N ASN A 76 -3.35 -6.14 -13.26
CA ASN A 76 -3.76 -6.42 -14.64
C ASN A 76 -5.21 -6.95 -14.68
N ALA A 77 -5.87 -6.72 -15.81
CA ALA A 77 -7.18 -7.27 -16.08
C ALA A 77 -7.11 -8.65 -16.78
N HIS A 78 -5.95 -9.03 -17.32
CA HIS A 78 -5.73 -10.20 -18.16
C HIS A 78 -4.26 -10.64 -18.11
#